data_AF-A0A914ZXD0-F1
#
_entry.id   AF-A0A914ZXD0-F1
#
_cell.length_a   1.000
_cell.length_b   1.000
_cell.length_c   1.000
_cell.angle_alpha   90.00
_cell.angle_beta   90.00
_cell.angle_gamma   90.00
#
_symmetry.space_group_name_H-M   'P 1'
#
loop_
_entity.id
_entity.type
_entity.pdbx_description
1 polymer ?
#
loop_
_entity_poly.entity_id
_entity_poly.type
_entity_poly.pdbx_seq_one_letter_code
_entity_poly.pdbx_strand_id
1 'polypeptide(L)'
;MTDDRIVVAKTITGDVIAKMHRSISTAPENMETPTPEGLRTELMYHQRCGLTWLLWRETQSPPGGILADDMGLGKTLSLISLIVYRKNERRNSADVMEEWKKKALCDNRLIPSRATLVIAPASLIFQWEAEIDRHVKAGRLTVLIFHGAKQKREDDPRRMARYDVVITTYNLLASELGEKPTILGDSDSDSGDGGVVRPKVAVRRRIAKNPGSILAKIAWDRIVLDEAHQIKNKTSLASKACCRL
;
A
#
# COMPACT_ATOMS: atom_id res chain seq x y z
N MET A 1 13.65 11.08 -25.21
CA MET A 1 13.76 10.23 -24.00
C MET A 1 12.77 10.61 -22.90
N THR A 2 12.67 11.87 -22.46
CA THR A 2 11.65 12.30 -21.46
C THR A 2 10.25 12.44 -22.07
N ASP A 3 10.14 13.01 -23.27
CA ASP A 3 8.85 13.22 -23.92
C ASP A 3 8.17 11.91 -24.34
N ASP A 4 8.95 10.95 -24.85
CA ASP A 4 8.45 9.61 -25.20
C ASP A 4 7.85 8.88 -23.99
N ARG A 5 8.48 9.00 -22.80
CA ARG A 5 7.96 8.42 -21.56
C ARG A 5 6.67 9.09 -21.09
N ILE A 6 6.54 10.40 -21.32
CA ILE A 6 5.32 11.14 -20.98
C ILE A 6 4.18 10.75 -21.91
N VAL A 7 4.45 10.60 -23.21
CA VAL A 7 3.46 10.14 -24.20
C VAL A 7 3.01 8.72 -23.89
N VAL A 8 3.95 7.80 -23.66
CA VAL A 8 3.65 6.42 -23.26
C VAL A 8 2.83 6.36 -21.97
N ALA A 9 3.20 7.15 -20.95
CA ALA A 9 2.43 7.20 -19.70
C ALA A 9 1.01 7.73 -19.92
N LYS A 10 0.81 8.74 -20.78
CA LYS A 10 -0.51 9.28 -21.11
C LYS A 10 -1.37 8.24 -21.86
N THR A 11 -0.80 7.53 -22.81
CA THR A 11 -1.50 6.46 -23.55
C THR A 11 -1.91 5.32 -22.62
N ILE A 12 -0.99 4.82 -21.80
CA ILE A 12 -1.28 3.78 -20.79
C ILE A 12 -2.39 4.25 -19.83
N THR A 13 -2.32 5.50 -19.38
CA THR A 13 -3.34 6.07 -18.49
C THR A 13 -4.71 6.11 -19.16
N GLY A 14 -4.77 6.53 -20.43
CA GLY A 14 -6.01 6.55 -21.22
C GLY A 14 -6.62 5.16 -21.39
N ASP A 15 -5.79 4.16 -21.71
CA ASP A 15 -6.23 2.77 -21.87
C ASP A 15 -6.76 2.17 -20.57
N VAL A 16 -6.10 2.47 -19.45
CA VAL A 16 -6.54 2.05 -18.10
C VAL A 16 -7.88 2.69 -17.76
N ILE A 17 -8.06 3.99 -18.00
CA ILE A 17 -9.34 4.69 -17.75
C ILE A 17 -10.46 4.09 -18.60
N ALA A 18 -10.22 3.85 -19.90
CA ALA A 18 -11.20 3.24 -20.77
C ALA A 18 -11.57 1.82 -20.31
N LYS A 19 -10.59 1.05 -19.82
CA LYS A 19 -10.81 -0.28 -19.25
C LYS A 19 -11.63 -0.22 -17.96
N MET A 20 -11.33 0.72 -17.06
CA MET A 20 -12.13 0.95 -15.85
C MET A 20 -13.57 1.31 -16.20
N HIS A 21 -13.79 2.25 -17.12
CA HIS A 21 -15.12 2.65 -17.55
C HIS A 21 -15.92 1.47 -18.10
N ARG A 22 -15.32 0.63 -18.96
CA ARG A 22 -15.95 -0.61 -19.45
C ARG A 22 -16.28 -1.58 -18.34
N SER A 23 -15.46 -1.69 -17.28
CA SER A 23 -15.77 -2.58 -16.17
C SER A 23 -17.04 -2.15 -15.42
N ILE A 24 -17.33 -0.85 -15.32
CA ILE A 24 -18.49 -0.32 -14.57
C ILE A 24 -19.82 -0.91 -15.06
N SER A 25 -19.96 -1.26 -16.35
CA SER A 25 -21.19 -1.88 -16.86
C SER A 25 -21.45 -3.28 -16.31
N THR A 26 -20.46 -3.91 -15.68
CA THR A 26 -20.58 -5.21 -15.01
C THR A 26 -20.66 -5.08 -13.49
N ALA A 27 -20.75 -3.84 -12.98
CA ALA A 27 -20.86 -3.60 -11.55
C ALA A 27 -22.16 -4.22 -11.02
N PRO A 28 -22.13 -4.84 -9.83
CA PRO A 28 -23.31 -5.43 -9.24
C PRO A 28 -24.30 -4.33 -8.86
N GLU A 29 -25.49 -4.36 -9.46
CA GLU A 29 -26.62 -3.50 -9.10
C GLU A 29 -27.59 -4.26 -8.20
N ASN A 30 -28.09 -3.61 -7.14
CA ASN A 30 -29.07 -4.17 -6.20
C ASN A 30 -28.65 -5.49 -5.52
N MET A 31 -27.35 -5.78 -5.46
CA MET A 31 -26.81 -6.94 -4.75
C MET A 31 -26.15 -6.53 -3.44
N GLU A 32 -26.39 -7.31 -2.40
CA GLU A 32 -25.82 -7.11 -1.07
C GLU A 32 -25.06 -8.35 -0.61
N THR A 33 -23.90 -8.11 -0.02
CA THR A 33 -23.10 -9.16 0.63
C THR A 33 -23.43 -9.13 2.12
N PRO A 34 -23.80 -10.27 2.73
CA PRO A 34 -24.14 -10.29 4.14
C PRO A 34 -22.92 -9.92 5.01
N THR A 35 -23.20 -9.45 6.22
CA THR A 35 -22.16 -9.16 7.22
C THR A 35 -21.27 -10.40 7.42
N PRO A 36 -19.95 -10.31 7.17
CA PRO A 36 -19.07 -11.46 7.28
C PRO A 36 -18.95 -11.97 8.72
N GLU A 37 -18.87 -13.30 8.86
CA GLU A 37 -18.68 -13.95 10.15
C GLU A 37 -17.39 -13.46 10.83
N GLY A 38 -17.49 -13.06 12.09
CA GLY A 38 -16.34 -12.54 12.84
C GLY A 38 -16.40 -11.03 13.08
N LEU A 39 -17.31 -10.30 12.42
CA LEU A 39 -17.70 -8.97 12.87
C LEU A 39 -18.60 -9.03 14.11
N ARG A 40 -18.47 -8.03 14.98
CA ARG A 40 -19.35 -7.76 16.12
C ARG A 40 -20.49 -6.82 15.74
N THR A 41 -20.24 -5.96 14.75
CA THR A 41 -21.20 -4.95 14.29
C THR A 41 -21.83 -5.40 13.00
N GLU A 42 -23.15 -5.33 12.96
CA GLU A 42 -23.92 -5.59 11.75
C GLU A 42 -23.75 -4.44 10.75
N LEU A 43 -23.49 -4.78 9.50
CA LEU A 43 -23.33 -3.78 8.44
C LEU A 43 -24.68 -3.19 8.05
N MET A 44 -24.73 -1.88 7.92
CA MET A 44 -25.87 -1.16 7.35
C MET A 44 -26.08 -1.56 5.88
N TYR A 45 -27.29 -1.35 5.34
CA TYR A 45 -27.61 -1.68 3.94
C TYR A 45 -26.59 -1.12 2.94
N HIS A 46 -26.26 0.17 3.02
CA HIS A 46 -25.29 0.80 2.13
C HIS A 46 -23.88 0.20 2.28
N GLN A 47 -23.50 -0.26 3.47
CA GLN A 47 -22.22 -0.92 3.72
C GLN A 47 -22.18 -2.34 3.16
N ARG A 48 -23.31 -3.06 3.17
CA ARG A 48 -23.45 -4.39 2.52
C ARG A 48 -23.36 -4.27 1.01
N CYS A 49 -24.01 -3.26 0.42
CA CYS A 49 -23.83 -2.92 -1.00
C CYS A 49 -22.38 -2.50 -1.31
N GLY A 50 -21.79 -1.66 -0.46
CA GLY A 50 -20.40 -1.24 -0.58
C GLY A 50 -19.42 -2.42 -0.51
N LEU A 51 -19.65 -3.39 0.36
CA LEU A 51 -18.87 -4.62 0.43
C LEU A 51 -18.98 -5.44 -0.86
N THR A 52 -20.20 -5.62 -1.41
CA THR A 52 -20.40 -6.27 -2.72
C THR A 52 -19.58 -5.57 -3.80
N TRP A 53 -19.65 -4.24 -3.85
CA TRP A 53 -18.93 -3.44 -4.82
C TRP A 53 -17.41 -3.58 -4.66
N LEU A 54 -16.89 -3.55 -3.43
CA LEU A 54 -15.47 -3.74 -3.14
C LEU A 54 -14.98 -5.13 -3.56
N LEU A 55 -15.73 -6.18 -3.25
CA LEU A 55 -15.41 -7.55 -3.65
C LEU A 55 -15.38 -7.68 -5.18
N TRP A 56 -16.35 -7.08 -5.87
CA TRP A 56 -16.38 -7.01 -7.31
C TRP A 56 -15.17 -6.24 -7.86
N ARG A 57 -14.85 -5.04 -7.33
CA ARG A 57 -13.72 -4.21 -7.77
C ARG A 57 -12.37 -4.91 -7.70
N GLU A 58 -12.17 -5.81 -6.74
CA GLU A 58 -10.93 -6.60 -6.63
C GLU A 58 -10.76 -7.64 -7.75
N THR A 59 -11.85 -8.06 -8.41
CA THR A 59 -11.79 -8.98 -9.54
C THR A 59 -11.53 -8.29 -10.89
N GLN A 60 -11.67 -6.96 -10.91
CA GLN A 60 -11.52 -6.16 -12.12
C GLN A 60 -10.05 -5.87 -12.42
N SER A 61 -9.76 -5.37 -13.62
CA SER A 61 -8.40 -5.00 -14.02
C SER A 61 -8.33 -3.53 -14.47
N PRO A 62 -7.55 -2.67 -13.79
CA PRO A 62 -6.76 -2.99 -12.60
C PRO A 62 -7.66 -3.24 -11.36
N PRO A 63 -7.21 -4.08 -10.41
CA PRO A 63 -7.96 -4.38 -9.19
C PRO A 63 -7.96 -3.19 -8.23
N GLY A 64 -9.03 -3.07 -7.45
CA GLY A 64 -9.20 -2.00 -6.46
C GLY A 64 -9.91 -0.77 -7.03
N GLY A 65 -9.95 0.33 -6.28
CA GLY A 65 -10.68 1.53 -6.67
C GLY A 65 -10.64 2.63 -5.62
N ILE A 66 -11.44 3.67 -5.82
CA ILE A 66 -11.59 4.78 -4.89
C ILE A 66 -12.96 4.63 -4.20
N LEU A 67 -12.95 4.48 -2.88
CA LEU A 67 -14.16 4.55 -2.05
C LEU A 67 -14.30 5.98 -1.52
N ALA A 68 -15.13 6.78 -2.18
CA ALA A 68 -15.30 8.21 -1.92
C ALA A 68 -16.66 8.54 -1.29
N ASP A 69 -17.20 7.64 -0.46
CA ASP A 69 -18.41 7.88 0.31
C ASP A 69 -18.24 9.09 1.25
N ASP A 70 -19.33 9.77 1.55
CA ASP A 70 -19.35 10.88 2.51
C ASP A 70 -18.76 10.50 3.88
N MET A 71 -18.26 11.52 4.58
CA MET A 71 -17.75 11.36 5.95
C MET A 71 -18.87 10.88 6.87
N GLY A 72 -18.59 9.88 7.70
CA GLY A 72 -19.58 9.29 8.61
C GLY A 72 -20.30 8.05 8.08
N LEU A 73 -20.19 7.69 6.78
CA LEU A 73 -20.82 6.48 6.23
C LEU A 73 -20.13 5.16 6.63
N GLY A 74 -19.04 5.22 7.41
CA GLY A 74 -18.35 4.06 7.95
C GLY A 74 -17.43 3.36 6.96
N LYS A 75 -16.72 4.12 6.10
CA LYS A 75 -15.74 3.60 5.13
C LYS A 75 -14.71 2.66 5.77
N THR A 76 -14.22 2.99 6.96
CA THR A 76 -13.30 2.16 7.73
C THR A 76 -13.90 0.79 8.02
N LEU A 77 -15.15 0.74 8.51
CA LEU A 77 -15.87 -0.51 8.74
C LEU A 77 -16.10 -1.29 7.44
N SER A 78 -16.41 -0.63 6.33
CA SER A 78 -16.53 -1.27 5.01
C SER A 78 -15.22 -1.91 4.53
N LEU A 79 -14.06 -1.30 4.82
CA LEU A 79 -12.76 -1.88 4.50
C LEU A 79 -12.38 -3.01 5.45
N ILE A 80 -12.69 -2.88 6.75
CA ILE A 80 -12.50 -3.95 7.73
C ILE A 80 -13.35 -5.17 7.35
N SER A 81 -14.60 -4.96 6.94
CA SER A 81 -15.49 -6.06 6.52
C SER A 81 -14.95 -6.77 5.29
N LEU A 82 -14.38 -6.04 4.32
CA LEU A 82 -13.69 -6.62 3.17
C LEU A 82 -12.49 -7.49 3.57
N ILE A 83 -11.68 -7.05 4.53
CA ILE A 83 -10.54 -7.82 5.06
C ILE A 83 -11.03 -9.12 5.71
N VAL A 84 -12.03 -9.03 6.58
CA VAL A 84 -12.60 -10.20 7.28
C VAL A 84 -13.25 -11.17 6.28
N TYR A 85 -14.02 -10.67 5.32
CA TYR A 85 -14.67 -11.49 4.30
C TYR A 85 -13.64 -12.32 3.52
N ARG A 86 -12.60 -11.67 2.97
CA ARG A 86 -11.55 -12.36 2.21
C ARG A 86 -10.75 -13.35 3.05
N LYS A 87 -10.56 -13.06 4.34
CA LYS A 87 -9.91 -14.00 5.26
C LYS A 87 -10.76 -15.26 5.46
N ASN A 88 -12.07 -15.13 5.60
CA ASN A 88 -12.99 -16.27 5.74
C ASN A 88 -13.03 -17.13 4.47
N GLU A 89 -13.14 -16.51 3.29
CA GLU A 89 -13.14 -17.21 2.00
C GLU A 89 -11.91 -18.12 1.83
N ARG A 90 -10.75 -17.62 2.23
CA ARG A 90 -9.48 -18.35 2.16
C ARG A 90 -9.35 -19.45 3.21
N ARG A 91 -10.05 -19.34 4.33
CA ARG A 91 -10.12 -20.42 5.32
C ARG A 91 -10.96 -21.58 4.80
N ASN A 92 -12.00 -21.28 4.00
CA ASN A 92 -12.94 -22.26 3.48
C ASN A 92 -12.48 -22.88 2.14
N SER A 93 -11.60 -22.21 1.41
CA SER A 93 -11.05 -22.70 0.14
C SER A 93 -9.67 -23.32 0.34
N ALA A 94 -9.40 -24.46 -0.30
CA ALA A 94 -8.04 -25.03 -0.33
C ALA A 94 -7.08 -23.98 -0.92
N ASP A 95 -5.95 -23.80 -0.24
CA ASP A 95 -5.11 -22.60 -0.34
C ASP A 95 -4.37 -22.47 -1.68
N VAL A 96 -5.08 -22.12 -2.76
CA VAL A 96 -4.50 -21.93 -4.09
C VAL A 96 -3.93 -20.51 -4.16
N MET A 97 -2.61 -20.39 -4.01
CA MET A 97 -1.92 -19.14 -4.28
C MET A 97 -2.07 -18.79 -5.76
N GLU A 98 -2.60 -17.59 -6.04
CA GLU A 98 -2.84 -17.15 -7.42
C GLU A 98 -1.56 -17.15 -8.25
N GLU A 99 -1.70 -17.58 -9.50
CA GLU A 99 -0.59 -17.82 -10.42
C GLU A 99 0.24 -16.55 -10.70
N TRP A 100 -0.41 -15.38 -10.72
CA TRP A 100 0.30 -14.11 -10.86
C TRP A 100 1.15 -13.77 -9.63
N LYS A 101 0.73 -14.16 -8.42
CA LYS A 101 1.56 -13.99 -7.22
C LYS A 101 2.79 -14.88 -7.30
N LYS A 102 2.64 -16.13 -7.78
CA LYS A 102 3.77 -17.04 -8.02
C LYS A 102 4.77 -16.44 -9.02
N LYS A 103 4.27 -15.80 -10.10
CA LYS A 103 5.10 -15.15 -11.12
C LYS A 103 5.80 -13.89 -10.59
N ALA A 104 5.10 -13.05 -9.83
CA ALA A 104 5.69 -11.87 -9.18
C ALA A 104 6.75 -12.25 -8.13
N LEU A 105 6.59 -13.41 -7.47
CA LEU A 105 7.55 -13.97 -6.51
C LEU A 105 8.86 -14.44 -7.16
N CYS A 106 8.84 -14.92 -8.40
CA CYS A 106 10.05 -15.42 -9.07
C CYS A 106 10.85 -14.32 -9.78
N ASP A 107 10.20 -13.26 -10.28
CA ASP A 107 10.89 -12.11 -10.91
C ASP A 107 11.40 -11.08 -9.90
N ASN A 108 10.81 -11.02 -8.70
CA ASN A 108 11.10 -10.03 -7.68
C ASN A 108 11.18 -10.75 -6.33
N ARG A 109 12.30 -10.63 -5.58
CA ARG A 109 12.57 -11.32 -4.28
C ARG A 109 11.61 -10.91 -3.14
N LEU A 110 10.33 -10.75 -3.41
CA LEU A 110 9.29 -10.32 -2.48
C LEU A 110 8.77 -11.51 -1.69
N ILE A 111 8.42 -11.24 -0.44
CA ILE A 111 7.80 -12.20 0.45
C ILE A 111 6.28 -12.13 0.23
N PRO A 112 5.62 -13.24 -0.16
CA PRO A 112 4.17 -13.26 -0.32
C PRO A 112 3.50 -12.97 1.02
N SER A 113 2.48 -12.12 1.00
CA SER A 113 1.66 -11.82 2.16
C SER A 113 0.17 -11.79 1.80
N ARG A 114 -0.66 -12.14 2.79
CA ARG A 114 -2.11 -11.93 2.75
C ARG A 114 -2.54 -10.67 3.50
N ALA A 115 -1.56 -9.92 4.01
CA ALA A 115 -1.80 -8.73 4.78
C ALA A 115 -2.36 -7.60 3.92
N THR A 116 -3.26 -6.82 4.53
CA THR A 116 -3.63 -5.49 4.04
C THR A 116 -2.72 -4.45 4.69
N LEU A 117 -2.00 -3.69 3.89
CA LEU A 117 -1.23 -2.54 4.33
C LEU A 117 -2.13 -1.29 4.32
N VAL A 118 -2.36 -0.70 5.49
CA VAL A 118 -3.10 0.56 5.64
C VAL A 118 -2.08 1.68 5.84
N ILE A 119 -2.13 2.69 4.98
CA ILE A 119 -1.34 3.92 5.08
C ILE A 119 -2.31 5.04 5.44
N ALA A 120 -2.17 5.59 6.63
CA ALA A 120 -3.07 6.61 7.17
C ALA A 120 -2.30 7.83 7.70
N PRO A 121 -2.96 8.98 7.91
CA PRO A 121 -2.43 10.06 8.73
C PRO A 121 -2.00 9.56 10.12
N ALA A 122 -0.97 10.17 10.70
CA ALA A 122 -0.44 9.75 12.00
C ALA A 122 -1.48 9.82 13.14
N SER A 123 -2.45 10.74 13.03
CA SER A 123 -3.56 10.86 13.98
C SER A 123 -4.58 9.72 13.89
N LEU A 124 -4.60 8.96 12.80
CA LEU A 124 -5.63 7.93 12.54
C LEU A 124 -5.13 6.50 12.77
N ILE A 125 -3.83 6.27 12.98
CA ILE A 125 -3.30 4.89 13.10
C ILE A 125 -3.88 4.12 14.28
N PHE A 126 -4.00 4.77 15.45
CA PHE A 126 -4.59 4.16 16.65
C PHE A 126 -6.12 4.10 16.57
N GLN A 127 -6.73 5.00 15.80
CA GLN A 127 -8.16 4.93 15.52
C GLN A 127 -8.47 3.71 14.65
N TRP A 128 -7.65 3.41 13.64
CA TRP A 128 -7.80 2.19 12.83
C TRP A 128 -7.69 0.91 13.69
N GLU A 129 -6.72 0.84 14.58
CA GLU A 129 -6.59 -0.28 15.53
C GLU A 129 -7.83 -0.41 16.43
N ALA A 130 -8.28 0.71 17.03
CA ALA A 130 -9.46 0.73 17.88
C ALA A 130 -10.75 0.33 17.13
N GLU A 131 -10.90 0.74 15.88
CA GLU A 131 -12.03 0.36 15.02
C GLU A 131 -12.02 -1.16 14.72
N ILE A 132 -10.85 -1.74 14.47
CA ILE A 132 -10.70 -3.20 14.30
C ILE A 132 -11.09 -3.90 15.61
N ASP A 133 -10.57 -3.48 16.75
CA ASP A 133 -10.87 -4.10 18.04
C ASP A 133 -12.35 -3.99 18.42
N ARG A 134 -12.98 -2.85 18.09
CA ARG A 134 -14.40 -2.59 18.33
C ARG A 134 -15.29 -3.46 17.46
N HIS A 135 -14.99 -3.56 16.16
CA HIS A 135 -15.89 -4.14 15.18
C HIS A 135 -15.60 -5.61 14.88
N VAL A 136 -14.45 -6.15 15.30
CA VAL A 136 -14.03 -7.52 15.00
C VAL A 136 -13.95 -8.35 16.28
N LYS A 137 -14.41 -9.62 16.24
CA LYS A 137 -14.29 -10.57 17.35
C LYS A 137 -12.81 -10.82 17.65
N ALA A 138 -12.45 -10.89 18.93
CA ALA A 138 -11.08 -11.09 19.36
C ALA A 138 -10.44 -12.32 18.68
N GLY A 139 -9.18 -12.18 18.26
CA GLY A 139 -8.42 -13.24 17.60
C GLY A 139 -8.77 -13.48 16.11
N ARG A 140 -9.73 -12.74 15.52
CA ARG A 140 -10.05 -12.89 14.09
C ARG A 140 -9.07 -12.18 13.17
N LEU A 141 -8.49 -11.05 13.58
CA LEU A 141 -7.44 -10.35 12.83
C LEU A 141 -6.24 -10.08 13.74
N THR A 142 -5.03 -10.26 13.22
CA THR A 142 -3.79 -9.83 13.87
C THR A 142 -3.33 -8.51 13.22
N VAL A 143 -3.15 -7.49 14.05
CA VAL A 143 -2.80 -6.13 13.61
C VAL A 143 -1.37 -5.79 14.06
N LEU A 144 -0.60 -5.14 13.19
CA LEU A 144 0.71 -4.56 13.50
C LEU A 144 0.69 -3.06 13.25
N ILE A 145 0.93 -2.25 14.28
CA ILE A 145 1.24 -0.82 14.10
C ILE A 145 2.74 -0.69 13.78
N PHE A 146 3.04 -0.43 12.52
CA PHE A 146 4.38 -0.11 12.06
C PHE A 146 4.61 1.40 12.16
N HIS A 147 4.91 1.88 13.38
CA HIS A 147 5.19 3.29 13.67
C HIS A 147 6.25 3.45 14.78
N GLY A 148 6.68 4.68 15.07
CA GLY A 148 7.63 4.97 16.15
C GLY A 148 9.10 4.85 15.73
N ALA A 149 10.01 4.76 16.70
CA ALA A 149 11.46 4.69 16.46
C ALA A 149 11.88 3.36 15.82
N LYS A 150 12.89 3.38 14.94
CA LYS A 150 13.30 2.21 14.14
C LYS A 150 13.65 0.97 14.97
N GLN A 151 14.24 1.16 16.14
CA GLN A 151 14.65 0.09 17.05
C GLN A 151 13.47 -0.63 17.71
N LYS A 152 12.28 -0.01 17.72
CA LYS A 152 11.06 -0.56 18.30
C LYS A 152 10.11 -1.18 17.27
N ARG A 153 10.43 -1.06 15.97
CA ARG A 153 9.61 -1.58 14.87
C ARG A 153 10.02 -3.01 14.54
N GLU A 154 9.08 -3.79 14.01
CA GLU A 154 9.35 -5.10 13.41
C GLU A 154 10.43 -4.97 12.34
N ASP A 155 11.50 -5.75 12.46
CA ASP A 155 12.66 -5.73 11.58
C ASP A 155 12.70 -6.93 10.62
N ASP A 156 11.91 -7.98 10.89
CA ASP A 156 11.80 -9.17 10.05
C ASP A 156 10.60 -9.07 9.08
N PRO A 157 10.85 -8.96 7.76
CA PRO A 157 9.76 -8.93 6.78
C PRO A 157 8.92 -10.21 6.75
N ARG A 158 9.47 -11.36 7.16
CA ARG A 158 8.71 -12.62 7.22
C ARG A 158 7.73 -12.64 8.37
N ARG A 159 8.06 -12.02 9.50
CA ARG A 159 7.12 -11.85 10.62
C ARG A 159 6.05 -10.84 10.27
N MET A 160 6.42 -9.71 9.70
CA MET A 160 5.46 -8.70 9.21
C MET A 160 4.46 -9.28 8.21
N ALA A 161 4.90 -10.15 7.30
CA ALA A 161 4.03 -10.80 6.31
C ALA A 161 2.99 -11.78 6.90
N ARG A 162 3.10 -12.16 8.18
CA ARG A 162 2.14 -13.05 8.85
C ARG A 162 0.94 -12.31 9.44
N TYR A 163 1.02 -10.99 9.62
CA TYR A 163 -0.09 -10.21 10.12
C TYR A 163 -1.21 -10.14 9.07
N ASP A 164 -2.46 -9.95 9.51
CA ASP A 164 -3.57 -9.70 8.58
C ASP A 164 -3.66 -8.23 8.18
N VAL A 165 -3.29 -7.32 9.09
CA VAL A 165 -3.31 -5.88 8.87
C VAL A 165 -2.01 -5.27 9.39
N VAL A 166 -1.37 -4.46 8.56
CA VAL A 166 -0.21 -3.64 8.95
C VAL A 166 -0.58 -2.18 8.73
N ILE A 167 -0.46 -1.35 9.77
CA ILE A 167 -0.83 0.06 9.73
C ILE A 167 0.44 0.91 9.82
N THR A 168 0.62 1.85 8.89
CA THR A 168 1.76 2.76 8.85
C THR A 168 1.31 4.18 8.47
N THR A 169 2.24 5.14 8.47
CA THR A 169 1.97 6.53 8.11
C THR A 169 2.65 6.95 6.82
N TYR A 170 2.06 7.92 6.12
CA TYR A 170 2.64 8.51 4.92
C TYR A 170 4.06 9.03 5.13
N ASN A 171 4.32 9.70 6.26
CA ASN A 171 5.63 10.25 6.59
C ASN A 171 6.68 9.14 6.81
N LEU A 172 6.30 8.07 7.53
CA LEU A 172 7.20 6.95 7.75
C LEU A 172 7.51 6.26 6.42
N LEU A 173 6.49 5.99 5.61
CA LEU A 173 6.65 5.40 4.29
C LEU A 173 7.58 6.24 3.40
N ALA A 174 7.40 7.57 3.38
CA ALA A 174 8.26 8.49 2.67
C ALA A 174 9.72 8.45 3.17
N SER A 175 9.94 8.30 4.47
CA SER A 175 11.29 8.21 5.05
C SER A 175 11.98 6.86 4.76
N GLU A 176 11.19 5.80 4.68
CA GLU A 176 11.62 4.42 4.46
C GLU A 176 11.93 4.13 2.99
N LEU A 177 11.08 4.64 2.09
CA LEU A 177 11.19 4.42 0.64
C LEU A 177 11.70 5.64 -0.12
N GLY A 178 11.92 6.78 0.55
CA GLY A 178 12.46 7.98 -0.07
C GLY A 178 13.87 7.76 -0.62
N GLU A 179 14.16 8.34 -1.78
CA GLU A 179 15.53 8.43 -2.28
C GLU A 179 16.34 9.33 -1.35
N LYS A 180 17.30 8.75 -0.62
CA LYS A 180 18.34 9.55 0.03
C LYS A 180 19.45 9.79 -1.00
N PRO A 181 19.80 11.04 -1.31
CA PRO A 181 21.03 11.32 -2.04
C PRO A 181 22.20 10.85 -1.16
N THR A 182 22.81 9.73 -1.50
CA THR A 182 24.13 9.39 -0.97
C THR A 182 25.14 10.35 -1.58
N ILE A 183 25.67 11.26 -0.76
CA ILE A 183 26.91 11.95 -1.09
C ILE A 183 28.03 10.95 -0.80
N LEU A 184 28.59 10.35 -1.84
CA LEU A 184 29.90 9.70 -1.73
C LEU A 184 30.90 10.83 -1.54
N GLY A 185 31.40 11.02 -0.32
CA GLY A 185 32.61 11.80 -0.10
C GLY A 185 33.78 10.95 -0.56
N ASP A 186 34.53 11.41 -1.56
CA ASP A 186 35.87 10.88 -1.79
C ASP A 186 36.69 11.20 -0.54
N SER A 187 37.05 10.17 0.20
CA SER A 187 38.08 10.26 1.22
C SER A 187 39.44 10.14 0.52
N ASP A 188 39.84 11.19 -0.21
CA ASP A 188 41.23 11.34 -0.60
C ASP A 188 41.92 12.15 0.50
N SER A 189 42.58 11.42 1.39
CA SER A 189 43.70 11.95 2.16
C SER A 189 44.83 12.25 1.17
N ASP A 190 45.01 13.52 0.80
CA ASP A 190 46.29 13.94 0.26
C ASP A 190 46.77 15.24 0.89
N SER A 191 48.00 15.18 1.39
CA SER A 191 48.71 16.27 2.04
C SER A 191 49.51 16.98 0.95
N GLY A 192 49.19 18.22 0.61
CA GLY A 192 49.93 18.92 -0.44
C GLY A 192 49.53 20.37 -0.61
N ASP A 193 50.55 21.22 -0.55
CA ASP A 193 50.57 22.68 -0.53
C ASP A 193 50.05 23.38 -1.83
N GLY A 194 49.56 24.61 -1.66
CA GLY A 194 49.57 25.69 -2.66
C GLY A 194 48.83 25.51 -3.99
N GLY A 195 47.66 26.16 -4.14
CA GLY A 195 47.14 26.53 -5.46
C GLY A 195 45.62 26.50 -5.59
N VAL A 196 45.00 27.67 -5.67
CA VAL A 196 43.56 27.82 -5.91
C VAL A 196 43.21 27.43 -7.35
N VAL A 197 42.74 26.20 -7.55
CA VAL A 197 41.94 25.80 -8.71
C VAL A 197 40.76 25.00 -8.19
N ARG A 198 39.55 25.56 -8.23
CA ARG A 198 38.30 24.84 -7.89
C ARG A 198 37.90 23.94 -9.06
N PRO A 199 37.92 22.60 -8.97
CA PRO A 199 37.35 21.77 -10.01
C PRO A 199 35.82 21.78 -9.84
N LYS A 200 35.09 21.96 -10.95
CA LYS A 200 33.65 21.69 -11.02
C LYS A 200 33.45 20.17 -10.93
N VAL A 201 33.42 19.63 -9.72
CA VAL A 201 33.11 18.21 -9.48
C VAL A 201 31.67 17.98 -9.94
N ALA A 202 31.51 17.31 -11.08
CA ALA A 202 30.22 16.83 -11.53
C ALA A 202 29.74 15.76 -10.54
N VAL A 203 28.91 16.15 -9.58
CA VAL A 203 28.25 15.25 -8.64
C VAL A 203 27.36 14.29 -9.44
N ARG A 204 27.91 13.13 -9.81
CA ARG A 204 27.12 12.03 -10.36
C ARG A 204 26.29 11.45 -9.23
N ARG A 205 25.04 11.93 -9.09
CA ARG A 205 24.02 11.30 -8.23
C ARG A 205 23.75 9.89 -8.75
N ARG A 206 24.45 8.89 -8.24
CA ARG A 206 23.95 7.52 -8.33
C ARG A 206 22.83 7.37 -7.30
N ILE A 207 21.62 7.11 -7.77
CA ILE A 207 20.50 6.68 -6.94
C ILE A 207 20.82 5.27 -6.47
N ALA A 208 21.46 5.14 -5.31
CA ALA A 208 21.57 3.85 -4.67
C ALA A 208 20.15 3.41 -4.27
N LYS A 209 19.67 2.29 -4.81
CA LYS A 209 18.50 1.59 -4.27
C LYS A 209 18.86 1.23 -2.83
N ASN A 210 18.34 1.97 -1.86
CA ASN A 210 18.52 1.70 -0.44
C ASN A 210 18.23 0.20 -0.19
N PRO A 211 19.02 -0.54 0.60
CA PRO A 211 18.68 -1.92 0.96
C PRO A 211 17.28 -1.90 1.58
N GLY A 212 16.33 -2.44 0.80
CA GLY A 212 14.95 -1.96 0.76
C GLY A 212 14.25 -1.95 2.11
N SER A 213 13.43 -0.93 2.32
CA SER A 213 12.49 -0.94 3.44
C SER A 213 11.76 -2.27 3.48
N ILE A 214 11.51 -2.75 4.69
CA ILE A 214 10.76 -4.00 4.94
C ILE A 214 9.41 -3.95 4.23
N LEU A 215 8.78 -2.77 4.16
CA LEU A 215 7.51 -2.56 3.47
C LEU A 215 7.58 -2.85 1.96
N ALA A 216 8.73 -2.60 1.30
CA ALA A 216 8.93 -2.88 -0.12
C ALA A 216 9.47 -4.30 -0.40
N LYS A 217 9.71 -5.10 0.64
CA LYS A 217 10.11 -6.52 0.51
C LYS A 217 8.91 -7.46 0.56
N ILE A 218 7.71 -6.95 0.80
CA ILE A 218 6.49 -7.74 0.97
C ILE A 218 5.57 -7.49 -0.21
N ALA A 219 5.08 -8.57 -0.83
CA ALA A 219 4.00 -8.50 -1.80
C ALA A 219 2.67 -8.48 -1.04
N TRP A 220 2.16 -7.27 -0.79
CA TRP A 220 0.90 -7.04 -0.08
C TRP A 220 -0.30 -7.58 -0.86
N ASP A 221 -1.30 -8.10 -0.16
CA ASP A 221 -2.56 -8.52 -0.78
C ASP A 221 -3.38 -7.31 -1.22
N ARG A 222 -3.33 -6.27 -0.40
CA ARG A 222 -4.04 -5.01 -0.60
C ARG A 222 -3.25 -3.87 0.04
N ILE A 223 -3.27 -2.71 -0.61
CA ILE A 223 -2.79 -1.45 -0.05
C ILE A 223 -3.97 -0.49 0.03
N VAL A 224 -4.21 0.06 1.20
CA VAL A 224 -5.28 1.02 1.50
C VAL A 224 -4.63 2.36 1.83
N LEU A 225 -5.04 3.41 1.12
CA LEU A 225 -4.59 4.78 1.36
C LEU A 225 -5.75 5.54 2.00
N ASP A 226 -5.70 5.74 3.31
CA ASP A 226 -6.69 6.53 4.03
C ASP A 226 -6.35 8.02 3.90
N GLU A 227 -7.36 8.87 3.74
CA GLU A 227 -7.18 10.30 3.43
C GLU A 227 -6.23 10.56 2.25
N ALA A 228 -6.45 9.85 1.13
CA ALA A 228 -5.56 9.84 -0.04
C ALA A 228 -5.31 11.22 -0.69
N HIS A 229 -6.08 12.25 -0.33
CA HIS A 229 -5.81 13.63 -0.72
C HIS A 229 -4.39 14.10 -0.29
N GLN A 230 -3.79 13.47 0.73
CA GLN A 230 -2.40 13.67 1.17
C GLN A 230 -1.36 13.42 0.06
N ILE A 231 -1.65 12.54 -0.89
CA ILE A 231 -0.74 12.19 -1.99
C ILE A 231 -1.11 12.84 -3.34
N LYS A 232 -1.98 13.86 -3.33
CA LYS A 232 -2.40 14.58 -4.56
C LYS A 232 -1.23 15.14 -5.37
N ASN A 233 -0.14 15.52 -4.70
CA ASN A 233 1.05 16.03 -5.36
C ASN A 233 2.00 14.89 -5.78
N LYS A 234 2.00 14.56 -7.07
CA LYS A 234 2.85 13.53 -7.70
C LYS A 234 4.36 13.70 -7.49
N THR A 235 4.84 14.90 -7.18
CA THR A 235 6.28 15.15 -6.98
C THR A 235 6.73 14.92 -5.54
N SER A 236 5.77 14.84 -4.60
CA SER A 236 6.04 14.65 -3.17
C SER A 236 6.70 13.29 -2.89
N LEU A 237 7.52 13.23 -1.84
CA LEU A 237 8.16 11.97 -1.41
C LEU A 237 7.12 10.92 -1.01
N ALA A 238 6.04 11.33 -0.33
CA ALA A 238 4.96 10.43 0.06
C ALA A 238 4.26 9.80 -1.15
N SER A 239 3.90 10.60 -2.16
CA SER A 239 3.28 10.10 -3.40
C SER A 239 4.22 9.13 -4.13
N LYS A 240 5.49 9.50 -4.31
CA LYS A 240 6.51 8.63 -4.93
C LYS A 240 6.74 7.34 -4.14
N ALA A 241 6.70 7.40 -2.81
CA ALA A 241 6.86 6.24 -1.95
C ALA A 241 5.67 5.29 -2.05
N CYS A 242 4.44 5.82 -2.10
CA CYS A 242 3.24 5.00 -2.34
C CYS A 242 3.29 4.29 -3.69
N CYS A 243 3.73 4.97 -4.75
CA CYS A 243 3.89 4.37 -6.09
C CYS A 243 5.00 3.32 -6.21
N ARG A 244 5.82 3.12 -5.17
CA ARG A 244 6.93 2.14 -5.17
C ARG A 244 6.57 0.81 -4.51
N LEU A 245 5.48 0.79 -3.75
CA LEU A 245 4.90 -0.44 -3.22
C LEU A 245 4.19 -1.19 -4.35
#